data_AF-A0A1H1HCY0-F1
#
_entry.id   AF-A0A1H1HCY0-F1
#
_cell.length_a   1.000
_cell.length_b   1.000
_cell.length_c   1.000
_cell.angle_alpha   90.00
_cell.angle_beta   90.00
_cell.angle_gamma   90.00
#
_symmetry.space_group_name_H-M   'P 1'
#
loop_
_entity.id
_entity.type
_entity.pdbx_description
1 polymer ?
#
loop_
_entity_poly.entity_id
_entity_poly.type
_entity_poly.pdbx_seq_one_letter_code
_entity_poly.pdbx_strand_id
1 'polypeptide(L)'
;MGLTADLDGVRHAYGLCFVRAPWAYFTRVPLDQQWGDGWEQVPYEQHAGVPYADMPQQILTVAFDGPLYPPDAGYDGKTRSVIEINRGDAPWLRTQDLISNAPIHIMAGVTLESFVEQVELAGGRVFAPLGWGALRLERCERDQPGDAPASTASAPKASNV
;
A
#
# COMPACT_ATOMS: atom_id res chain seq x y z
N MET A 1 15.14 22.13 -11.80
CA MET A 1 14.35 22.15 -10.55
C MET A 1 13.84 20.74 -10.32
N GLY A 2 14.46 20.01 -9.40
CA GLY A 2 14.00 18.67 -9.03
C GLY A 2 12.95 18.79 -7.94
N LEU A 3 11.75 18.28 -8.19
CA LEU A 3 10.74 18.06 -7.15
C LEU A 3 11.20 16.86 -6.32
N THR A 4 11.99 17.10 -5.28
CA THR A 4 12.17 16.12 -4.19
C THR A 4 10.89 16.10 -3.38
N ALA A 5 9.90 15.37 -3.89
CA ALA A 5 8.77 14.96 -3.10
C ALA A 5 9.28 14.14 -1.91
N ASP A 6 8.85 14.48 -0.70
CA ASP A 6 9.06 13.65 0.48
C ASP A 6 8.19 12.39 0.36
N LEU A 7 8.73 11.39 -0.33
CA LEU A 7 8.09 10.12 -0.64
C LEU A 7 8.21 9.12 0.52
N ASP A 8 8.83 9.52 1.63
CA ASP A 8 9.17 8.68 2.78
C ASP A 8 7.95 8.09 3.48
N GLY A 9 6.91 8.91 3.63
CA GLY A 9 5.66 8.46 4.24
C GLY A 9 4.97 7.38 3.41
N VAL A 10 4.95 7.49 2.07
CA VAL A 10 4.15 6.57 1.23
C VAL A 10 4.86 5.25 1.00
N ARG A 11 6.20 5.25 0.93
CA ARG A 11 6.97 4.06 0.56
C ARG A 11 6.88 2.93 1.59
N HIS A 12 6.64 3.28 2.86
CA HIS A 12 6.48 2.33 3.98
C HIS A 12 5.05 2.19 4.51
N ALA A 13 4.14 3.12 4.19
CA ALA A 13 2.77 3.10 4.74
C ALA A 13 1.83 2.09 4.07
N TYR A 14 2.26 1.50 2.95
CA TYR A 14 1.43 0.64 2.12
C TYR A 14 2.06 -0.74 1.98
N GLY A 15 1.27 -1.78 2.24
CA GLY A 15 1.66 -3.18 2.03
C GLY A 15 0.91 -3.80 0.86
N LEU A 16 1.60 -4.61 0.05
CA LEU A 16 0.99 -5.32 -1.08
C LEU A 16 -0.12 -6.27 -0.61
N CYS A 17 -1.33 -6.17 -1.15
CA CYS A 17 -2.46 -7.00 -0.72
C CYS A 17 -3.17 -7.74 -1.86
N PHE A 18 -2.98 -7.32 -3.10
CA PHE A 18 -3.62 -7.96 -4.24
C PHE A 18 -2.85 -7.67 -5.53
N VAL A 19 -2.73 -8.67 -6.40
CA VAL A 19 -2.16 -8.50 -7.74
C VAL A 19 -3.10 -9.10 -8.77
N ARG A 20 -3.35 -8.34 -9.83
CA ARG A 20 -3.98 -8.82 -11.07
C ARG A 20 -3.31 -8.09 -12.22
N ALA A 21 -2.39 -8.79 -12.87
CA ALA A 21 -1.53 -8.20 -13.89
C ALA A 21 -2.35 -7.40 -14.94
N PRO A 22 -1.93 -6.16 -15.28
CA PRO A 22 -0.66 -5.51 -14.90
C PRO A 22 -0.71 -4.69 -13.58
N TRP A 23 -1.76 -4.84 -12.77
CA TRP A 23 -2.00 -4.00 -11.60
C TRP A 23 -1.59 -4.67 -10.29
N ALA A 24 -0.87 -3.94 -9.45
CA ALA A 24 -0.60 -4.27 -8.06
C ALA A 24 -1.29 -3.27 -7.14
N TYR A 25 -1.95 -3.78 -6.11
CA TYR A 25 -2.74 -3.01 -5.16
C TYR A 25 -2.14 -3.12 -3.77
N PHE A 26 -1.92 -1.97 -3.16
CA PHE A 26 -1.36 -1.86 -1.83
C PHE A 26 -2.39 -1.23 -0.90
N THR A 27 -2.40 -1.67 0.35
CA THR A 27 -3.31 -1.18 1.39
C THR A 27 -2.54 -0.55 2.54
N ARG A 28 -3.14 0.46 3.19
CA ARG A 28 -2.68 0.98 4.49
C ARG A 28 -3.22 0.22 5.69
N VAL A 29 -4.29 -0.54 5.48
CA VAL A 29 -4.95 -1.32 6.52
C VAL A 29 -4.21 -2.65 6.68
N PRO A 30 -4.12 -3.24 7.88
CA PRO A 30 -3.56 -4.58 8.05
C PRO A 30 -4.16 -5.61 7.09
N LEU A 31 -3.35 -6.53 6.56
CA LEU A 31 -3.78 -7.50 5.53
C LEU A 31 -4.93 -8.41 5.97
N ASP A 32 -5.03 -8.70 7.27
CA ASP A 32 -6.10 -9.47 7.89
C ASP A 32 -7.44 -8.71 7.96
N GLN A 33 -7.39 -7.39 7.83
CA GLN A 33 -8.56 -6.51 7.79
C GLN A 33 -8.92 -6.06 6.37
N GLN A 34 -7.98 -6.16 5.42
CA GLN A 34 -8.22 -5.84 4.02
C GLN A 34 -9.01 -6.97 3.34
N TRP A 35 -9.99 -6.60 2.53
CA TRP A 35 -10.86 -7.56 1.85
C TRP A 35 -11.22 -7.13 0.42
N GLY A 36 -11.91 -8.02 -0.28
CA GLY A 36 -12.57 -7.81 -1.56
C GLY A 36 -13.53 -8.96 -1.87
N ASP A 37 -14.35 -8.80 -2.92
CA ASP A 37 -15.32 -9.83 -3.31
C ASP A 37 -14.61 -11.17 -3.62
N GLY A 38 -15.11 -12.29 -3.10
CA GLY A 38 -14.63 -13.63 -3.44
C GLY A 38 -13.18 -13.93 -3.05
N TRP A 39 -12.60 -13.18 -2.11
CA TRP A 39 -11.21 -13.37 -1.66
C TRP A 39 -10.95 -14.70 -0.95
N GLU A 40 -11.99 -15.34 -0.42
CA GLU A 40 -11.97 -16.67 0.18
C GLU A 40 -12.06 -17.82 -0.83
N GLN A 41 -12.39 -17.51 -2.10
CA GLN A 41 -12.66 -18.52 -3.12
C GLN A 41 -11.39 -18.88 -3.90
N VAL A 42 -11.32 -20.14 -4.31
CA VAL A 42 -10.23 -20.74 -5.08
C VAL A 42 -10.81 -21.15 -6.44
N PRO A 43 -10.20 -20.79 -7.58
CA PRO A 43 -8.97 -20.00 -7.76
C PRO A 43 -9.22 -18.48 -7.73
N TYR A 44 -8.32 -17.69 -7.09
CA TYR A 44 -8.55 -16.25 -6.92
C TYR A 44 -8.67 -15.49 -8.26
N GLU A 45 -8.06 -15.98 -9.33
CA GLU A 45 -8.09 -15.35 -10.65
C GLU A 45 -9.51 -15.33 -11.23
N GLN A 46 -10.33 -16.32 -10.89
CA GLN A 46 -11.70 -16.46 -11.37
C GLN A 46 -12.70 -15.77 -10.45
N HIS A 47 -12.42 -15.75 -9.14
CA HIS A 47 -13.41 -15.35 -8.14
C HIS A 47 -13.12 -14.00 -7.48
N ALA A 48 -11.85 -13.63 -7.33
CA ALA A 48 -11.50 -12.44 -6.58
C ALA A 48 -11.84 -11.16 -7.34
N GLY A 49 -12.53 -10.24 -6.68
CA GLY A 49 -12.65 -8.84 -7.06
C GLY A 49 -11.43 -8.03 -6.63
N VAL A 50 -11.42 -6.78 -7.07
CA VAL A 50 -10.43 -5.79 -6.60
C VAL A 50 -10.63 -5.50 -5.10
N PRO A 51 -9.58 -5.09 -4.37
CA PRO A 51 -9.70 -4.74 -2.96
C PRO A 51 -10.68 -3.60 -2.72
N TYR A 52 -11.42 -3.66 -1.63
CA TYR A 52 -12.27 -2.55 -1.19
C TYR A 52 -11.44 -1.33 -0.78
N ALA A 53 -11.96 -0.15 -1.13
CA ALA A 53 -11.34 1.15 -0.87
C ALA A 53 -12.36 2.04 -0.14
N ASP A 54 -12.79 1.58 1.03
CA ASP A 54 -13.84 2.24 1.83
C ASP A 54 -13.39 3.58 2.41
N MET A 55 -12.08 3.75 2.62
CA MET A 55 -11.47 4.98 3.11
C MET A 55 -10.61 5.68 2.04
N PRO A 56 -10.56 7.02 2.07
CA PRO A 56 -9.69 7.76 1.16
C PRO A 56 -8.22 7.37 1.40
N GLN A 57 -7.48 7.20 0.29
CA GLN A 57 -6.08 6.74 0.30
C GLN A 57 -5.84 5.36 0.94
N GLN A 58 -6.87 4.56 1.21
CA GLN A 58 -6.71 3.19 1.70
C GLN A 58 -5.94 2.32 0.72
N ILE A 59 -6.34 2.38 -0.55
CA ILE A 59 -5.74 1.60 -1.63
C ILE A 59 -4.88 2.49 -2.51
N LEU A 60 -3.66 2.03 -2.77
CA LEU A 60 -2.77 2.57 -3.78
C LEU A 60 -2.61 1.54 -4.90
N THR A 61 -2.92 1.95 -6.13
CA THR A 61 -2.80 1.11 -7.32
C THR A 61 -1.61 1.56 -8.15
N VAL A 62 -0.74 0.62 -8.48
CA VAL A 62 0.40 0.83 -9.38
C VAL A 62 0.36 -0.20 -10.51
N ALA A 63 0.82 0.21 -11.69
CA ALA A 63 1.06 -0.72 -12.78
C ALA A 63 2.51 -1.24 -12.69
N PHE A 64 2.75 -2.44 -13.18
CA PHE A 64 4.09 -2.97 -13.35
C PHE A 64 4.21 -3.78 -14.64
N ASP A 65 5.44 -3.91 -15.11
CA ASP A 65 5.83 -4.86 -16.15
C ASP A 65 7.02 -5.71 -15.67
N GLY A 66 7.40 -6.72 -16.46
CA GLY A 66 8.58 -7.55 -16.20
C GLY A 66 8.30 -9.05 -16.30
N PRO A 67 9.35 -9.88 -16.21
CA PRO A 67 9.25 -11.35 -16.25
C PRO A 67 8.81 -11.92 -14.89
N LEU A 68 7.70 -11.38 -14.37
CA LEU A 68 7.10 -11.74 -13.10
C LEU A 68 5.80 -12.48 -13.33
N TYR A 69 5.64 -13.60 -12.62
CA TYR A 69 4.52 -14.50 -12.77
C TYR A 69 3.69 -14.56 -11.49
N PRO A 70 2.36 -14.60 -11.61
CA PRO A 70 1.46 -14.80 -10.47
C PRO A 70 1.61 -16.22 -9.86
N PRO A 71 1.05 -16.46 -8.66
CA PRO A 71 1.29 -17.70 -7.92
C PRO A 71 0.85 -18.98 -8.67
N ASP A 72 -0.19 -18.86 -9.48
CA ASP A 72 -0.85 -19.91 -10.26
C ASP A 72 -0.14 -20.31 -11.55
N ALA A 73 0.88 -19.56 -11.99
CA ALA A 73 1.68 -19.88 -13.17
C ALA A 73 2.62 -21.10 -13.00
N GLY A 74 2.21 -22.09 -12.18
CA GLY A 74 2.87 -23.39 -12.08
C GLY A 74 3.97 -23.50 -11.03
N TYR A 75 3.95 -22.71 -9.94
CA TYR A 75 4.96 -22.82 -8.88
C TYR A 75 4.90 -24.19 -8.18
N ASP A 76 3.70 -24.60 -7.78
CA ASP A 76 3.44 -25.89 -7.14
C ASP A 76 2.16 -26.57 -7.66
N GLY A 77 1.56 -26.00 -8.72
CA GLY A 77 0.30 -26.47 -9.30
C GLY A 77 -0.91 -26.30 -8.41
N LYS A 78 -0.81 -25.55 -7.30
CA LYS A 78 -1.92 -25.31 -6.38
C LYS A 78 -2.53 -23.95 -6.65
N THR A 79 -3.81 -23.96 -6.96
CA THR A 79 -4.64 -22.76 -6.94
C THR A 79 -4.88 -22.34 -5.49
N ARG A 80 -4.94 -21.03 -5.25
CA ARG A 80 -5.11 -20.44 -3.92
C ARG A 80 -6.13 -19.32 -3.96
N SER A 81 -6.68 -19.04 -2.79
CA SER A 81 -7.50 -17.87 -2.51
C SER A 81 -6.61 -16.67 -2.18
N VAL A 82 -7.18 -15.46 -2.21
CA VAL A 82 -6.46 -14.24 -1.82
C VAL A 82 -6.03 -14.30 -0.35
N ILE A 83 -6.87 -14.87 0.52
CA ILE A 83 -6.57 -15.00 1.95
C ILE A 83 -5.32 -15.84 2.20
N GLU A 84 -5.20 -16.97 1.51
CA GLU A 84 -4.02 -17.86 1.64
C GLU A 84 -2.75 -17.15 1.16
N ILE A 85 -2.82 -16.45 0.01
CA ILE A 85 -1.69 -15.67 -0.50
C ILE A 85 -1.31 -14.56 0.49
N ASN A 86 -2.29 -13.83 1.02
CA ASN A 86 -2.06 -12.74 1.99
C ASN A 86 -1.56 -13.21 3.35
N ARG A 87 -1.79 -14.48 3.72
CA ARG A 87 -1.18 -15.12 4.89
C ARG A 87 0.29 -15.49 4.67
N GLY A 88 0.75 -15.51 3.42
CA GLY A 88 2.10 -15.88 3.03
C GLY A 88 2.23 -17.32 2.53
N ASP A 89 1.13 -18.02 2.22
CA ASP A 89 1.17 -19.40 1.73
C ASP A 89 1.72 -19.51 0.29
N ALA A 90 1.80 -18.37 -0.43
CA ALA A 90 2.47 -18.21 -1.71
C ALA A 90 2.86 -16.73 -1.96
N PRO A 91 3.87 -16.47 -2.81
CA PRO A 91 4.16 -15.11 -3.27
C PRO A 91 3.10 -14.60 -4.25
N TRP A 92 2.86 -13.29 -4.24
CA TRP A 92 2.04 -12.60 -5.23
C TRP A 92 2.69 -12.56 -6.62
N LEU A 93 4.01 -12.39 -6.67
CA LEU A 93 4.78 -12.38 -7.91
C LEU A 93 6.12 -13.08 -7.71
N ARG A 94 6.58 -13.77 -8.75
CA ARG A 94 7.88 -14.43 -8.74
C ARG A 94 8.56 -14.43 -10.11
N THR A 95 9.87 -14.58 -10.13
CA THR A 95 10.60 -14.92 -11.35
C THR A 95 10.44 -16.40 -11.69
N GLN A 96 10.67 -16.77 -12.94
CA GLN A 96 10.78 -18.17 -13.34
C GLN A 96 12.19 -18.69 -13.01
N ASP A 97 12.32 -19.91 -12.47
CA ASP A 97 13.58 -20.53 -12.02
C ASP A 97 14.54 -20.93 -13.16
N LEU A 98 14.57 -20.16 -14.25
CA LEU A 98 15.18 -20.65 -15.48
C LEU A 98 16.71 -20.54 -15.48
N ILE A 99 17.36 -19.43 -15.09
CA ILE A 99 18.81 -19.28 -15.33
C ILE A 99 19.50 -18.31 -14.33
N SER A 100 20.18 -18.87 -13.32
CA SER A 100 21.37 -18.31 -12.62
C SER A 100 21.27 -17.10 -11.68
N ASN A 101 20.11 -16.50 -11.46
CA ASN A 101 19.89 -15.48 -10.41
C ASN A 101 18.99 -16.02 -9.29
N ALA A 102 19.19 -15.52 -8.06
CA ALA A 102 18.38 -15.90 -6.92
C ALA A 102 16.90 -15.61 -7.22
N PRO A 103 15.98 -16.57 -7.03
CA PRO A 103 14.58 -16.37 -7.38
C PRO A 103 13.96 -15.26 -6.52
N ILE A 104 13.32 -14.31 -7.18
CA ILE A 104 12.63 -13.21 -6.54
C ILE A 104 11.23 -13.69 -6.17
N HIS A 105 10.84 -13.49 -4.91
CA HIS A 105 9.53 -13.82 -4.37
C HIS A 105 8.94 -12.59 -3.69
N ILE A 106 7.98 -11.96 -4.34
CA ILE A 106 7.27 -10.80 -3.83
C ILE A 106 6.09 -11.31 -3.00
N MET A 107 6.27 -11.32 -1.68
CA MET A 107 5.24 -11.78 -0.73
C MET A 107 4.14 -10.73 -0.53
N ALA A 108 3.02 -11.14 0.05
CA ALA A 108 2.05 -10.19 0.58
C ALA A 108 2.67 -9.33 1.70
N GLY A 109 2.21 -8.09 1.80
CA GLY A 109 2.62 -7.14 2.82
C GLY A 109 3.96 -6.44 2.56
N VAL A 110 4.67 -6.81 1.48
CA VAL A 110 5.87 -6.07 1.09
C VAL A 110 5.54 -4.60 0.90
N THR A 111 6.47 -3.76 1.35
CA THR A 111 6.35 -2.31 1.16
C THR A 111 6.44 -1.98 -0.31
N LEU A 112 5.94 -0.80 -0.67
CA LEU A 112 6.03 -0.32 -2.04
C LEU A 112 7.48 -0.09 -2.49
N GLU A 113 8.36 0.35 -1.58
CA GLU A 113 9.81 0.44 -1.84
C GLU A 113 10.39 -0.93 -2.21
N SER A 114 10.17 -1.94 -1.36
CA SER A 114 10.66 -3.29 -1.60
C SER A 114 10.05 -3.92 -2.85
N PHE A 115 8.80 -3.59 -3.17
CA PHE A 115 8.17 -4.02 -4.41
C PHE A 115 8.88 -3.44 -5.63
N VAL A 116 9.15 -2.14 -5.66
CA VAL A 116 9.87 -1.48 -6.77
C VAL A 116 11.26 -2.10 -6.94
N GLU A 117 12.01 -2.25 -5.85
CA GLU A 117 13.33 -2.89 -5.88
C GLU A 117 13.28 -4.30 -6.47
N GLN A 118 12.32 -5.12 -6.04
CA GLN A 118 12.17 -6.50 -6.52
C GLN A 118 11.73 -6.57 -7.99
N VAL A 119 10.86 -5.68 -8.43
CA VAL A 119 10.44 -5.60 -9.84
C VAL A 119 11.62 -5.16 -10.73
N GLU A 120 12.39 -4.16 -10.30
CA GLU A 120 13.57 -3.70 -11.04
C GLU A 120 14.68 -4.78 -11.08
N LEU A 121 14.90 -5.50 -9.98
CA LEU A 121 15.82 -6.64 -9.92
C LEU A 121 15.39 -7.78 -10.87
N ALA A 122 14.08 -7.97 -11.07
CA ALA A 122 13.56 -8.89 -12.07
C ALA A 122 13.73 -8.39 -13.52
N GLY A 123 14.18 -7.15 -13.72
CA GLY A 123 14.28 -6.50 -15.03
C GLY A 123 12.97 -5.88 -15.53
N GLY A 124 12.00 -5.70 -14.63
CA GLY A 124 10.74 -5.01 -14.88
C GLY A 124 10.79 -3.53 -14.48
N ARG A 125 9.65 -2.86 -14.57
CA ARG A 125 9.44 -1.47 -14.18
C ARG A 125 8.11 -1.30 -13.48
N VAL A 126 8.07 -0.36 -12.53
CA VAL A 126 6.85 0.05 -11.85
C VAL A 126 6.43 1.43 -12.37
N PHE A 127 5.16 1.55 -12.72
CA PHE A 127 4.54 2.78 -13.19
C PHE A 127 3.54 3.25 -12.15
N ALA A 128 3.70 4.48 -11.71
CA ALA A 128 2.84 5.06 -10.71
C ALA A 128 2.03 6.24 -11.24
N PRO A 129 0.88 6.53 -10.61
CA PRO A 129 0.06 7.68 -10.99
C PRO A 129 0.84 8.99 -10.87
N LEU A 130 0.67 9.86 -11.88
CA LEU A 130 1.13 11.25 -11.84
C LEU A 130 0.41 11.95 -10.68
N GLY A 131 1.09 12.12 -9.55
CA GLY A 131 0.48 12.62 -8.30
C GLY A 131 1.01 11.94 -7.04
N TRP A 132 1.71 10.80 -7.17
CA TRP A 132 2.33 10.13 -6.02
C TRP A 132 3.34 11.03 -5.28
N GLY A 133 4.12 11.84 -6.00
CA GLY A 133 4.99 12.86 -5.39
C GLY A 133 4.25 14.05 -4.75
N ALA A 134 2.94 14.17 -4.94
CA ALA A 134 2.11 15.21 -4.34
C ALA A 134 1.25 14.69 -3.18
N LEU A 135 1.23 13.37 -2.92
CA LEU A 135 0.63 12.78 -1.73
C LEU A 135 1.51 13.12 -0.51
N ARG A 136 1.46 14.38 -0.06
CA ARG A 136 1.77 14.68 1.33
C ARG A 136 0.79 13.87 2.16
N LEU A 137 1.31 12.84 2.80
CA LEU A 137 0.67 12.26 3.97
C LEU A 137 0.61 13.39 5.00
N GLU A 138 -0.49 14.13 4.99
CA GLU A 138 -0.82 15.02 6.11
C GLU A 138 -0.73 14.15 7.36
N ARG A 139 0.28 14.44 8.18
CA ARG A 139 0.47 13.78 9.46
C ARG A 139 -0.85 14.00 10.18
N CYS A 140 -1.54 12.93 10.54
CA CYS A 140 -2.76 13.01 11.34
C CYS A 140 -2.36 13.69 12.66
N GLU A 141 -2.54 15.01 12.73
CA GLU A 141 -2.38 15.80 13.95
C GLU A 141 -3.47 15.31 14.88
N ARG A 142 -3.10 14.43 15.81
CA ARG A 142 -3.93 14.16 16.97
C ARG A 142 -4.13 15.48 17.71
N ASP A 143 -5.39 15.90 17.77
CA ASP A 143 -5.92 16.96 18.61
C ASP A 143 -5.11 17.14 19.91
N GLN A 144 -4.50 18.31 20.05
CA GLN A 144 -4.03 18.80 21.34
C GLN A 144 -5.09 19.80 21.84
N PRO A 145 -5.84 19.50 22.93
CA PRO A 145 -6.89 20.40 23.37
C PRO A 145 -6.30 21.58 24.15
N GLY A 146 -6.44 22.76 23.57
CA GLY A 146 -6.90 23.98 24.25
C GLY A 146 -5.90 24.74 25.12
N ASP A 147 -5.19 25.70 24.53
CA ASP A 147 -4.81 26.93 25.25
C ASP A 147 -5.96 27.94 25.13
N ALA A 148 -6.61 28.24 26.25
CA ALA A 148 -7.67 29.25 26.33
C ALA A 148 -7.05 30.67 26.34
N PRO A 149 -7.65 31.66 25.65
CA PRO A 149 -7.13 33.02 25.68
C PRO A 149 -7.53 33.72 26.99
N ALA A 150 -6.53 34.32 27.65
CA ALA A 150 -6.72 35.19 28.80
C ALA A 150 -7.54 36.45 28.42
N SER A 151 -8.75 36.53 28.96
CA SER A 151 -9.63 37.71 28.86
C SER A 151 -9.10 38.84 29.74
N THR A 152 -8.79 39.98 29.12
CA THR A 152 -8.43 41.23 29.79
C THR A 152 -9.70 42.04 30.09
N ALA A 153 -10.03 42.22 31.37
CA ALA A 153 -11.09 43.12 31.80
C ALA A 153 -10.48 44.33 32.53
N SER A 154 -10.72 45.52 31.94
CA SER A 154 -10.38 46.82 32.51
C SER A 154 -11.47 47.31 33.48
N ALA A 155 -11.06 48.18 34.40
CA ALA A 155 -11.75 48.68 35.61
C ALA A 155 -13.13 49.34 35.44
N PRO A 156 -13.78 49.68 36.57
CA PRO A 156 -14.13 51.09 36.73
C PRO A 156 -13.76 51.72 38.09
N LYS A 157 -13.57 53.04 38.04
CA LYS A 157 -13.37 54.00 39.14
C LYS A 157 -14.53 54.01 40.15
N ALA A 158 -14.20 54.26 41.42
CA ALA A 158 -15.02 55.09 42.30
C ALA A 158 -14.16 55.78 43.37
N SER A 159 -14.02 57.10 43.24
CA SER A 159 -13.76 58.01 44.38
C SER A 159 -15.08 58.24 45.11
N ASN A 160 -15.07 58.25 46.45
CA ASN A 160 -15.41 59.45 47.23
C ASN A 160 -15.42 59.22 48.74
N VAL A 161 -14.84 60.22 49.43
CA VAL A 161 -15.05 60.74 50.81
C VAL A 161 -14.70 59.84 51.99
#